data_AF-A0AAP2DKY6-F1
#
_entry.id   AF-A0AAP2DKY6-F1
#
_cell.length_a   1.000
_cell.length_b   1.000
_cell.length_c   1.000
_cell.angle_alpha   90.00
_cell.angle_beta   90.00
_cell.angle_gamma   90.00
#
_symmetry.space_group_name_H-M   'P 1'
#
loop_
_entity.id
_entity.type
_entity.pdbx_description
1 polymer ?
#
loop_
_entity_poly.entity_id
_entity_poly.type
_entity_poly.pdbx_seq_one_letter_code
_entity_poly.pdbx_strand_id
1 'polypeptide(L)'
;MMSLKEKFGWLNFPKKEYASSAEVVPFDFVRTRKGILKELVISSMSGNVVGIYSRALGEGMFLAAVEKIESNAREEIITLNRYDMSGHMLARTRVSVDEIHMVCPFNRVYTNPSMNAERPGLYR
;
A
#
# COMPACT_ATOMS: atom_id res chain seq x y z
N MET A 1 37.32 -9.64 -40.14
CA MET A 1 36.40 -8.53 -39.78
C MET A 1 36.03 -8.69 -38.31
N MET A 2 36.52 -7.77 -37.47
CA MET A 2 36.53 -7.87 -36.00
C MET A 2 35.15 -7.72 -35.37
N SER A 3 34.97 -8.38 -34.23
CA SER A 3 33.74 -8.48 -33.44
C SER A 3 33.50 -7.21 -32.61
N LEU A 4 32.23 -6.83 -32.45
CA LEU A 4 31.76 -5.69 -31.66
C LEU A 4 32.16 -5.70 -30.16
N LYS A 5 32.79 -6.79 -29.67
CA LYS A 5 33.24 -6.93 -28.28
C LYS A 5 34.50 -6.12 -27.94
N GLU A 6 35.22 -5.56 -28.92
CA GLU A 6 36.49 -4.85 -28.69
C GLU A 6 36.36 -3.32 -28.59
N LYS A 7 35.14 -2.74 -28.71
CA LYS A 7 34.96 -1.28 -28.81
C LYS A 7 34.62 -0.51 -27.52
N PHE A 8 34.43 -1.17 -26.38
CA PHE A 8 34.03 -0.48 -25.13
C PHE A 8 34.73 -1.02 -23.87
N GLY A 9 36.07 -0.99 -23.88
CA GLY A 9 36.92 -1.52 -22.81
C GLY A 9 37.22 -0.61 -21.61
N TRP A 10 36.47 0.47 -21.33
CA TRP A 10 36.80 1.41 -20.23
C TRP A 10 35.61 2.12 -19.55
N LEU A 11 34.56 1.37 -19.19
CA LEU A 11 33.60 1.86 -18.18
C LEU A 11 33.51 0.86 -17.04
N ASN A 12 34.57 0.82 -16.22
CA ASN A 12 34.52 0.29 -14.86
C ASN A 12 33.65 1.25 -14.03
N PHE A 13 32.34 1.06 -14.07
CA PHE A 13 31.47 1.62 -13.05
C PHE A 13 31.81 0.93 -11.73
N PRO A 14 32.19 1.68 -10.67
CA PRO A 14 32.34 1.07 -9.36
C PRO A 14 30.98 0.46 -8.99
N LYS A 15 30.95 -0.85 -8.76
CA LYS A 15 29.84 -1.49 -8.07
C LYS A 15 29.77 -0.83 -6.70
N LYS A 16 28.86 0.13 -6.52
CA LYS A 16 28.45 0.53 -5.18
C LYS A 16 27.75 -0.69 -4.58
N GLU A 17 28.51 -1.46 -3.80
CA GLU A 17 27.93 -2.37 -2.83
C GLU A 17 27.16 -1.52 -1.81
N TYR A 18 25.87 -1.36 -2.06
CA TYR A 18 24.95 -0.88 -1.05
C TYR A 18 24.78 -2.02 -0.04
N ALA A 19 25.67 -2.08 0.95
CA ALA A 19 25.43 -2.80 2.18
C ALA A 19 24.30 -2.08 2.93
N SER A 20 23.06 -2.44 2.63
CA SER A 20 21.92 -2.25 3.52
C SER A 20 21.24 -3.60 3.62
N SER A 21 21.54 -4.32 4.70
CA SER A 21 20.80 -5.49 5.15
C SER A 21 19.43 -5.08 5.70
N ALA A 22 18.69 -4.25 4.96
CA ALA A 22 17.24 -4.27 5.06
C ALA A 22 16.85 -5.56 4.36
N GLU A 23 16.43 -6.58 5.11
CA GLU A 23 15.75 -7.72 4.51
C GLU A 23 14.68 -7.15 3.58
N VAL A 24 14.84 -7.38 2.28
CA VAL A 24 13.83 -6.99 1.30
C VAL A 24 12.67 -7.93 1.56
N VAL A 25 11.81 -7.58 2.51
CA VAL A 25 10.55 -8.28 2.72
C VAL A 25 9.77 -8.06 1.44
N PRO A 26 9.56 -9.11 0.61
CA PRO A 26 8.84 -8.93 -0.64
C PRO A 26 7.44 -8.42 -0.31
N PHE A 27 7.00 -7.37 -1.00
CA PHE A 27 5.61 -6.94 -0.91
C PHE A 27 4.70 -8.08 -1.35
N ASP A 28 3.85 -8.55 -0.43
CA ASP A 28 2.92 -9.64 -0.71
C ASP A 28 1.66 -9.07 -1.37
N PHE A 29 1.65 -9.09 -2.70
CA PHE A 29 0.51 -8.62 -3.49
C PHE A 29 -0.55 -9.70 -3.61
N VAL A 30 -1.56 -9.62 -2.75
CA VAL A 30 -2.67 -10.55 -2.68
C VAL A 30 -3.75 -10.16 -3.69
N ARG A 31 -4.10 -11.07 -4.60
CA ARG A 31 -5.07 -10.85 -5.68
C ARG A 31 -6.31 -11.74 -5.64
N THR A 32 -6.30 -12.79 -4.80
CA THR A 32 -7.46 -13.69 -4.71
C THR A 32 -8.51 -13.05 -3.81
N ARG A 33 -9.80 -13.14 -4.17
CA ARG A 33 -10.90 -12.57 -3.35
C ARG A 33 -10.82 -13.00 -1.88
N LYS A 34 -10.60 -14.30 -1.63
CA LYS A 34 -10.45 -14.85 -0.27
C LYS A 34 -9.26 -14.24 0.47
N GLY A 35 -8.12 -14.09 -0.22
CA GLY A 35 -6.93 -13.46 0.36
C GLY A 35 -7.15 -11.97 0.64
N ILE A 36 -7.75 -11.25 -0.31
CA ILE A 36 -8.11 -9.83 -0.16
C ILE A 36 -8.98 -9.64 1.08
N LEU A 37 -10.08 -10.40 1.18
CA LEU A 37 -10.98 -10.32 2.33
C LEU A 37 -10.26 -10.62 3.65
N LYS A 38 -9.39 -11.64 3.67
CA LYS A 38 -8.58 -11.98 4.85
C LYS A 38 -7.72 -10.80 5.30
N GLU A 39 -6.96 -10.19 4.40
CA GLU A 39 -6.08 -9.06 4.75
C GLU A 39 -6.86 -7.80 5.15
N LEU A 40 -8.04 -7.56 4.55
CA LEU A 40 -8.93 -6.47 4.95
C LEU A 40 -9.48 -6.68 6.36
N VAL A 41 -9.88 -7.91 6.71
CA VAL A 41 -10.32 -8.26 8.07
C VAL A 41 -9.18 -8.03 9.07
N ILE A 42 -7.97 -8.49 8.75
CA ILE A 42 -6.78 -8.25 9.59
C ILE A 42 -6.55 -6.75 9.79
N SER A 43 -6.60 -5.96 8.72
CA SER A 43 -6.48 -4.49 8.79
C SER A 43 -7.56 -3.89 9.70
N SER A 44 -8.82 -4.30 9.58
CA SER A 44 -9.92 -3.78 10.42
C SER A 44 -9.76 -4.11 11.91
N MET A 45 -9.15 -5.25 12.24
CA MET A 45 -8.95 -5.67 13.63
C MET A 45 -7.71 -5.04 14.26
N SER A 46 -6.66 -4.85 13.46
CA SER A 46 -5.35 -4.36 13.93
C SER A 46 -5.17 -2.85 13.79
N GLY A 47 -5.96 -2.19 12.93
CA GLY A 47 -5.73 -0.81 12.51
C GLY A 47 -4.50 -0.65 11.60
N ASN A 48 -3.94 -1.76 11.10
CA ASN A 48 -2.78 -1.71 10.21
C ASN A 48 -3.14 -1.17 8.82
N VAL A 49 -2.19 -0.49 8.22
CA VAL A 49 -2.24 -0.02 6.85
C VAL A 49 -2.30 -1.20 5.90
N VAL A 50 -3.15 -1.07 4.89
CA VAL A 50 -3.19 -1.94 3.72
C VAL A 50 -3.07 -1.07 2.48
N GLY A 51 -2.19 -1.48 1.56
CA GLY A 51 -2.16 -0.92 0.22
C GLY A 51 -3.29 -1.52 -0.58
N ILE A 52 -4.18 -0.69 -1.12
CA ILE A 52 -5.37 -1.11 -1.85
C ILE A 52 -5.30 -0.54 -3.26
N TYR A 53 -5.44 -1.42 -4.25
CA TYR A 53 -5.64 -1.02 -5.63
C TYR A 53 -7.08 -1.30 -6.05
N SER A 54 -7.84 -0.24 -6.26
CA SER A 54 -9.20 -0.27 -6.79
C SER A 54 -9.49 1.01 -7.56
N ARG A 55 -9.99 0.87 -8.79
CA ARG A 55 -10.40 2.02 -9.62
C ARG A 55 -11.52 2.84 -8.98
N ALA A 56 -12.30 2.24 -8.08
CA ALA A 56 -13.35 2.95 -7.34
C ALA A 56 -12.79 3.97 -6.34
N LEU A 57 -11.54 3.81 -5.91
CA LEU A 57 -10.84 4.71 -4.98
C LEU A 57 -10.12 5.85 -5.69
N GLY A 58 -9.77 5.66 -6.96
CA GLY A 58 -9.01 6.59 -7.80
C GLY A 58 -7.98 5.84 -8.66
N GLU A 59 -7.10 6.60 -9.31
CA GLU A 59 -5.97 6.04 -10.04
C GLU A 59 -4.79 5.74 -9.10
N GLY A 60 -4.29 4.51 -9.13
CA GLY A 60 -3.12 4.09 -8.36
C GLY A 60 -3.45 3.28 -7.10
N MET A 61 -2.41 3.07 -6.28
CA MET A 61 -2.50 2.32 -5.03
C MET A 61 -2.55 3.28 -3.85
N PHE A 62 -3.50 3.06 -2.96
CA PHE A 62 -3.71 3.89 -1.77
C PHE A 62 -3.33 3.13 -0.50
N LEU A 63 -2.65 3.80 0.43
CA LEU A 63 -2.25 3.22 1.71
C LEU A 63 -3.21 3.68 2.81
N ALA A 64 -4.20 2.86 3.15
CA ALA A 64 -5.23 3.24 4.13
C ALA A 64 -5.50 2.10 5.13
N ALA A 65 -6.15 2.41 6.25
CA ALA A 65 -6.71 1.38 7.14
C ALA A 65 -8.22 1.20 6.89
N VAL A 66 -8.67 -0.04 7.10
CA VAL A 66 -10.10 -0.38 7.08
C VAL A 66 -10.74 0.04 8.40
N GLU A 67 -11.78 0.88 8.34
CA GLU A 67 -12.56 1.31 9.50
C GLU A 67 -13.62 0.28 9.88
N LYS A 68 -14.32 -0.26 8.86
CA LYS A 68 -15.45 -1.16 9.05
C LYS A 68 -15.61 -2.10 7.87
N ILE A 69 -16.05 -3.33 8.14
CA ILE A 69 -16.50 -4.27 7.13
C ILE A 69 -17.97 -4.60 7.42
N GLU A 70 -18.82 -4.46 6.41
CA GLU A 70 -20.22 -4.83 6.45
C GLU A 70 -20.42 -6.03 5.52
N SER A 71 -20.87 -7.16 6.06
CA SER A 71 -21.14 -8.37 5.28
C SER A 71 -22.63 -8.67 5.34
N ASN A 72 -23.24 -8.86 4.18
CA ASN A 72 -24.60 -9.38 4.04
C ASN A 72 -24.56 -10.66 3.19
N ALA A 73 -25.72 -11.30 2.97
CA ALA A 73 -25.78 -12.57 2.24
C ALA A 73 -25.34 -12.50 0.76
N ARG A 74 -25.11 -11.30 0.21
CA ARG A 74 -24.81 -11.07 -1.21
C ARG A 74 -23.46 -10.40 -1.45
N GLU A 75 -22.99 -9.58 -0.51
CA GLU A 75 -21.80 -8.76 -0.69
C GLU A 75 -21.10 -8.42 0.63
N GLU A 76 -19.80 -8.17 0.52
CA GLU A 76 -18.96 -7.60 1.55
C GLU A 76 -18.52 -6.20 1.11
N ILE A 77 -18.91 -5.20 1.89
CA ILE A 77 -18.57 -3.79 1.67
C ILE A 77 -17.58 -3.36 2.74
N ILE A 78 -16.48 -2.74 2.34
CA ILE A 78 -15.52 -2.14 3.26
C ILE A 78 -15.69 -0.63 3.31
N THR A 79 -15.41 -0.04 4.47
CA THR A 79 -15.24 1.40 4.67
C THR A 79 -13.80 1.67 5.03
N LEU A 80 -13.14 2.55 4.28
CA LEU A 80 -11.75 2.98 4.47
C LEU A 80 -11.69 4.34 5.14
N ASN A 81 -10.58 4.60 5.82
CA ASN A 81 -10.22 5.94 6.24
C ASN A 81 -10.19 6.90 5.04
N ARG A 82 -10.70 8.11 5.22
CA ARG A 82 -10.89 9.08 4.13
C ARG A 82 -9.59 9.51 3.44
N TYR A 83 -8.49 9.49 4.19
CA TYR A 83 -7.17 9.87 3.71
C TYR A 83 -6.26 8.64 3.69
N ASP A 84 -5.35 8.60 2.73
CA ASP A 84 -4.25 7.65 2.74
C ASP A 84 -3.08 8.16 3.61
N MET A 85 -2.06 7.33 3.83
CA MET A 85 -0.88 7.66 4.64
C MET A 85 -0.07 8.86 4.10
N SER A 86 -0.26 9.25 2.84
CA SER A 86 0.39 10.40 2.23
C SER A 86 -0.45 11.67 2.29
N GLY A 87 -1.68 11.59 2.83
CA GLY A 87 -2.62 12.71 2.94
C GLY A 87 -3.52 12.88 1.72
N HIS A 88 -3.45 11.99 0.72
CA HIS A 88 -4.36 12.04 -0.42
C HIS A 88 -5.75 11.57 0.01
N MET A 89 -6.78 12.33 -0.38
CA MET A 89 -8.16 11.97 -0.13
C MET A 89 -8.64 10.94 -1.16
N LEU A 90 -9.26 9.87 -0.68
CA LEU A 90 -9.87 8.85 -1.55
C LEU A 90 -11.13 9.42 -2.24
N ALA A 91 -11.35 9.05 -3.50
CA ALA A 91 -12.55 9.47 -4.24
C ALA A 91 -13.84 8.90 -3.62
N ARG A 92 -13.75 7.69 -3.07
CA ARG A 92 -14.80 6.99 -2.31
C ARG A 92 -14.16 6.32 -1.10
N THR A 93 -14.91 6.22 0.00
CA THR A 93 -14.47 5.48 1.19
C THR A 93 -15.15 4.12 1.31
N ARG A 94 -16.30 3.93 0.67
CA ARG A 94 -17.08 2.69 0.68
C ARG A 94 -16.96 1.95 -0.65
N VAL A 95 -16.44 0.73 -0.61
CA VAL A 95 -16.11 -0.07 -1.79
C VAL A 95 -16.46 -1.54 -1.54
N SER A 96 -17.01 -2.22 -2.55
CA SER A 96 -17.23 -3.66 -2.50
C SER A 96 -15.89 -4.40 -2.59
N VAL A 97 -15.75 -5.53 -1.89
CA VAL A 97 -14.57 -6.39 -2.01
C VAL A 97 -14.34 -6.83 -3.46
N ASP A 98 -15.39 -6.97 -4.27
CA ASP A 98 -15.30 -7.34 -5.68
C ASP A 98 -14.77 -6.21 -6.58
N GLU A 99 -14.79 -4.95 -6.11
CA GLU A 99 -14.17 -3.81 -6.80
C GLU A 99 -12.65 -3.72 -6.51
N ILE A 100 -12.13 -4.51 -5.56
CA ILE A 100 -10.73 -4.49 -5.14
C ILE A 100 -9.95 -5.52 -5.95
N HIS A 101 -8.94 -5.05 -6.69
CA HIS A 101 -8.18 -5.89 -7.60
C HIS A 101 -6.97 -6.53 -6.92
N MET A 102 -6.42 -5.84 -5.92
CA MET A 102 -5.22 -6.26 -5.20
C MET A 102 -5.12 -5.53 -3.87
N VAL A 103 -4.58 -6.23 -2.87
CA VAL A 103 -4.12 -5.62 -1.62
C VAL A 103 -2.67 -5.99 -1.32
N CYS A 104 -1.99 -5.15 -0.55
CA CYS A 104 -0.66 -5.38 -0.01
C CYS A 104 -0.69 -5.06 1.50
N PRO A 105 -0.59 -6.06 2.39
CA PRO A 105 -0.59 -5.80 3.83
C PRO A 105 0.71 -5.13 4.26
N PHE A 106 0.62 -4.23 5.26
CA PHE A 106 1.78 -3.62 5.90
C PHE A 106 1.72 -3.86 7.40
N ASN A 107 2.87 -4.14 8.02
CA ASN A 107 2.98 -4.22 9.47
C ASN A 107 3.21 -2.83 10.09
N ARG A 108 2.30 -1.90 9.83
CA ARG A 108 2.35 -0.52 10.33
C ARG A 108 0.94 -0.04 10.66
N VAL A 109 0.75 0.49 11.87
CA VAL A 109 -0.52 1.10 12.28
C VAL A 109 -0.79 2.36 11.47
N TYR A 110 -2.01 2.52 10.98
CA TYR A 110 -2.42 3.71 10.27
C TYR A 110 -2.45 4.93 11.20
N THR A 111 -1.91 6.05 10.73
CA THR A 111 -1.96 7.34 11.42
C THR A 111 -2.62 8.33 10.50
N ASN A 112 -3.76 8.88 10.90
CA ASN A 112 -4.49 9.84 10.09
C ASN A 112 -3.65 11.11 9.89
N PRO A 113 -3.25 11.46 8.66
CA PRO A 113 -2.46 12.67 8.41
C PRO A 113 -3.18 13.95 8.82
N SER A 114 -4.51 13.97 8.76
CA SER A 114 -5.30 15.17 9.13
C SER A 114 -5.27 15.44 10.63
N MET A 115 -5.09 14.43 11.48
CA MET A 115 -5.05 14.60 12.94
C MET A 115 -3.73 15.19 13.42
N ASN A 116 -2.65 15.08 12.64
CA ASN A 116 -1.35 15.67 12.99
C ASN A 116 -1.28 17.18 12.71
N ALA A 117 -2.18 17.73 11.87
CA ALA A 117 -2.20 19.15 11.53
C ALA A 117 -2.74 20.04 12.66
N GLU A 118 -3.42 19.46 13.67
CA GLU A 118 -4.06 20.22 14.76
C GLU A 118 -3.16 20.44 15.99
N ARG A 119 -1.89 20.01 15.96
CA ARG A 119 -0.90 20.33 17.01
C ARG A 119 0.31 21.13 16.51
N PRO A 120 0.14 22.35 15.98
CA PRO A 120 1.24 23.28 15.84
C PRO A 120 1.60 23.82 17.24
N GLY A 121 2.44 23.13 18.02
CA GLY A 121 2.93 23.75 19.28
C GLY A 121 3.53 22.90 20.39
N LEU A 122 3.81 21.60 20.23
CA LEU A 122 4.39 20.78 21.31
C LEU A 122 5.78 20.24 20.97
N TYR A 123 6.68 21.14 20.57
CA TYR A 123 8.11 21.00 20.82
C TYR A 123 8.66 22.39 21.15
N ARG A 124 8.81 22.64 22.46
CA ARG A 124 9.75 23.61 23.04
C ARG A 124 10.58 22.85 24.05
#